data_AF-A0A1X6ZC47-F1
#
_entry.id   AF-A0A1X6ZC47-F1
#
_cell.length_a   1.000
_cell.length_b   1.000
_cell.length_c   1.000
_cell.angle_alpha   90.00
_cell.angle_beta   90.00
_cell.angle_gamma   90.00
#
_symmetry.space_group_name_H-M   'P 1'
#
loop_
_entity.id
_entity.type
_entity.pdbx_description
1 polymer ?
#
loop_
_entity_poly.entity_id
_entity_poly.type
_entity_poly.pdbx_seq_one_letter_code
_entity_poly.pdbx_strand_id
1 'polypeptide(L)'
;MSVSKALTTALLLGLASPAVAKDMHLVLELETHVDDEVTEVVSLYASGIDPNKRSADDAYRLEINGAEVNVPQELLAQINNQRRGYSYDTLSGGIETTEPQAICMLGGPAVGEVLKSLYLTYEDHQITGSEIRPVLSEATNCLFTLDINPSEQNAYMAAVKALAQLQTLRAVNQE
;
A
#
# COMPACT_ATOMS: atom_id res chain seq x y z
N MET A 1 15.93 -26.12 56.68
CA MET A 1 17.27 -25.90 56.11
C MET A 1 17.19 -26.12 54.61
N SER A 2 17.63 -25.10 53.86
CA SER A 2 17.63 -24.98 52.40
C SER A 2 18.40 -26.10 51.70
N VAL A 3 17.92 -26.55 50.53
CA VAL A 3 18.75 -26.66 49.31
C VAL A 3 17.86 -26.46 48.06
N SER A 4 18.07 -25.33 47.39
CA SER A 4 17.63 -25.01 46.02
C SER A 4 18.24 -25.94 44.96
N LYS A 5 17.52 -26.16 43.85
CA LYS A 5 17.99 -26.53 42.49
C LYS A 5 16.76 -26.57 41.59
N ALA A 6 16.71 -26.14 40.34
CA ALA A 6 17.50 -25.24 39.49
C ALA A 6 16.54 -25.00 38.30
N LEU A 7 16.29 -23.74 37.96
CA LEU A 7 15.38 -23.34 36.88
C LEU A 7 16.09 -23.59 35.54
N THR A 8 15.65 -24.56 34.75
CA THR A 8 16.21 -24.82 33.42
C THR A 8 15.47 -24.00 32.38
N THR A 9 16.04 -22.85 32.06
CA THR A 9 15.67 -22.00 30.91
C THR A 9 16.08 -22.72 29.62
N ALA A 10 15.13 -23.13 28.80
CA ALA A 10 15.37 -23.49 27.40
C ALA A 10 15.08 -22.28 26.53
N LEU A 11 16.11 -21.46 26.31
CA LEU A 11 16.10 -20.37 25.35
C LEU A 11 16.20 -20.98 23.95
N LEU A 12 15.06 -21.24 23.30
CA LEU A 12 15.03 -21.52 21.86
C LEU A 12 15.30 -20.20 21.14
N LEU A 13 16.58 -19.97 20.82
CA LEU A 13 17.00 -19.02 19.80
C LEU A 13 16.39 -19.47 18.46
N GLY A 14 15.19 -18.97 18.17
CA GLY A 14 14.71 -18.91 16.80
C GLY A 14 15.70 -18.07 16.01
N LEU A 15 16.32 -18.71 15.01
CA LEU A 15 17.18 -18.08 14.03
C LEU A 15 16.39 -16.97 13.33
N ALA A 16 16.54 -15.74 13.79
CA ALA A 16 16.15 -14.58 13.01
C ALA A 16 17.09 -14.55 11.79
N SER A 17 16.53 -14.81 10.61
CA SER A 17 17.21 -14.62 9.34
C SER A 17 17.80 -13.20 9.29
N PRO A 18 19.08 -13.04 8.93
CA PRO A 18 19.70 -11.73 8.94
C PRO A 18 19.18 -10.91 7.76
N ALA A 19 18.64 -9.73 8.08
CA ALA A 19 18.87 -8.47 7.39
C ALA A 19 18.84 -8.45 5.85
N VAL A 20 17.63 -8.42 5.26
CA VAL A 20 17.37 -7.70 3.99
C VAL A 20 16.46 -6.48 4.24
N ALA A 21 15.96 -6.30 5.46
CA ALA A 21 14.90 -5.35 5.79
C ALA A 21 15.35 -3.88 5.98
N LYS A 22 16.53 -3.45 5.52
CA LYS A 22 17.10 -2.19 6.01
C LYS A 22 16.64 -0.90 5.32
N ASP A 23 16.04 -0.92 4.13
CA ASP A 23 15.59 0.32 3.46
C ASP A 23 14.32 0.12 2.60
N MET A 24 13.35 -0.66 3.08
CA MET A 24 12.06 -0.83 2.38
C MET A 24 11.04 0.19 2.89
N HIS A 25 10.42 0.93 1.98
CA HIS A 25 9.40 1.92 2.30
C HIS A 25 8.08 1.55 1.66
N LEU A 26 6.98 1.76 2.39
CA LEU A 26 5.63 1.64 1.84
C LEU A 26 5.45 2.72 0.77
N VAL A 27 5.10 2.32 -0.46
CA VAL A 27 4.91 3.23 -1.59
C VAL A 27 3.47 3.30 -2.06
N LEU A 28 2.77 2.17 -2.02
CA LEU A 28 1.33 2.08 -2.29
C LEU A 28 0.66 1.15 -1.28
N GLU A 29 -0.57 1.48 -0.93
CA GLU A 29 -1.41 0.67 -0.07
C GLU A 29 -2.84 0.66 -0.62
N LEU A 30 -3.43 -0.53 -0.76
CA LEU A 30 -4.84 -0.70 -1.10
C LEU A 30 -5.56 -1.29 0.10
N GLU A 31 -6.51 -0.53 0.64
CA GLU A 31 -7.38 -0.97 1.71
C GLU A 31 -8.74 -1.37 1.13
N THR A 32 -9.24 -2.55 1.51
CA THR A 32 -10.64 -2.93 1.31
C THR A 32 -11.42 -2.60 2.57
N HIS A 33 -12.53 -1.90 2.41
CA HIS A 33 -13.40 -1.45 3.48
C HIS A 33 -14.74 -2.17 3.43
N VAL A 34 -15.22 -2.57 4.60
CA VAL A 34 -16.60 -3.01 4.85
C VAL A 34 -17.15 -2.16 5.98
N ASP A 35 -18.17 -1.36 5.69
CA ASP A 35 -18.61 -0.24 6.54
C ASP A 35 -17.42 0.68 6.87
N ASP A 36 -17.15 0.88 8.16
CA ASP A 36 -16.03 1.72 8.64
C ASP A 36 -14.78 0.89 8.98
N GLU A 37 -14.76 -0.41 8.65
CA GLU A 37 -13.67 -1.34 9.00
C GLU A 37 -12.82 -1.71 7.77
N VAL A 38 -11.49 -1.64 7.94
CA VAL A 38 -10.54 -2.18 6.96
C VAL A 38 -10.45 -3.70 7.13
N THR A 39 -10.93 -4.45 6.15
CA THR A 39 -10.98 -5.92 6.20
C THR A 39 -9.80 -6.59 5.49
N GLU A 40 -9.14 -5.87 4.58
CA GLU A 40 -7.98 -6.38 3.86
C GLU A 40 -7.04 -5.23 3.48
N VAL A 41 -5.73 -5.48 3.54
CA VAL A 41 -4.70 -4.52 3.16
C VAL A 41 -3.70 -5.19 2.20
N VAL A 42 -3.45 -4.55 1.07
CA VAL A 42 -2.39 -4.92 0.12
C VAL A 42 -1.35 -3.81 0.09
N SER A 43 -0.13 -4.10 0.52
CA SER A 43 0.94 -3.11 0.71
C SER A 43 2.11 -3.40 -0.22
N LEU A 44 2.47 -2.45 -1.07
CA LEU A 44 3.66 -2.52 -1.91
C LEU A 44 4.79 -1.71 -1.26
N TYR A 45 5.89 -2.39 -0.99
CA TYR A 45 7.14 -1.79 -0.51
C TYR A 45 8.18 -1.76 -1.62
N ALA A 46 9.01 -0.73 -1.62
CA ALA A 46 10.15 -0.60 -2.52
C ALA A 46 11.40 -0.15 -1.76
N SER A 47 12.58 -0.60 -2.21
CA SER A 47 13.84 -0.04 -1.77
C SER A 47 14.12 1.25 -2.53
N GLY A 48 14.30 2.37 -1.81
CA GLY A 48 14.53 3.67 -2.43
C GLY A 48 13.24 4.37 -2.89
N ILE A 49 13.01 5.54 -2.30
CA ILE A 49 11.78 6.35 -2.48
C ILE A 49 12.03 7.70 -3.16
N ASP A 50 13.30 8.06 -3.38
CA ASP A 50 13.66 9.32 -4.03
C ASP A 50 13.43 9.21 -5.55
N PRO A 51 12.40 9.87 -6.12
CA PRO A 51 12.08 9.78 -7.54
C PRO A 51 13.14 10.43 -8.45
N ASN A 52 14.10 11.16 -7.86
CA ASN A 52 15.23 11.79 -8.55
C ASN A 52 16.43 10.84 -8.68
N LYS A 53 16.45 9.72 -7.95
CA LYS A 53 17.51 8.72 -8.05
C LYS A 53 17.07 7.56 -8.93
N ARG A 54 17.89 7.25 -9.94
CA ARG A 54 17.78 6.01 -10.70
C ARG A 54 18.60 4.94 -10.01
N SER A 55 17.96 3.85 -9.63
CA SER A 55 18.60 2.64 -9.14
C SER A 55 18.07 1.49 -9.98
N ALA A 56 18.97 0.67 -10.50
CA ALA A 56 18.62 -0.53 -11.27
C ALA A 56 18.40 -1.75 -10.36
N ASP A 57 18.78 -1.62 -9.09
CA ASP A 57 18.84 -2.70 -8.10
C ASP A 57 17.71 -2.59 -7.08
N ASP A 58 16.64 -1.87 -7.40
CA ASP A 58 15.54 -1.68 -6.46
C ASP A 58 14.79 -3.00 -6.22
N ALA A 59 14.68 -3.36 -4.95
CA ALA A 59 13.91 -4.49 -4.47
C ALA A 59 12.46 -4.07 -4.23
N TYR A 60 11.56 -5.03 -4.42
CA TYR A 60 10.14 -4.90 -4.11
C TYR A 60 9.72 -5.99 -3.17
N ARG A 61 8.78 -5.65 -2.29
CA ARG A 61 8.11 -6.61 -1.44
C ARG A 61 6.63 -6.30 -1.45
N LEU A 62 5.81 -7.32 -1.65
CA LEU A 62 4.37 -7.22 -1.55
C LEU A 62 3.93 -7.92 -0.28
N GLU A 63 3.05 -7.28 0.47
CA GLU A 63 2.42 -7.87 1.63
C GLU A 63 0.89 -7.84 1.46
N ILE A 64 0.23 -8.94 1.85
CA ILE A 64 -1.23 -9.00 1.98
C ILE A 64 -1.53 -9.30 3.45
N ASN A 65 -2.27 -8.40 4.10
CA ASN A 65 -2.56 -8.45 5.53
C ASN A 65 -1.29 -8.58 6.40
N GLY A 66 -0.21 -7.92 5.98
CA GLY A 66 1.10 -7.93 6.65
C GLY A 66 1.93 -9.21 6.44
N ALA A 67 1.45 -10.17 5.64
CA ALA A 67 2.22 -11.34 5.25
C ALA A 67 2.85 -11.12 3.87
N GLU A 68 4.17 -11.33 3.77
CA GLU A 68 4.88 -11.27 2.49
C GLU A 68 4.37 -12.35 1.53
N VAL A 69 4.11 -11.96 0.28
CA VAL A 69 3.63 -12.86 -0.76
C VAL A 69 4.60 -12.90 -1.95
N ASN A 70 4.66 -14.04 -2.64
CA ASN A 70 5.53 -14.20 -3.79
C ASN A 70 4.91 -13.53 -5.02
N VAL A 71 5.60 -12.55 -5.58
CA VAL A 71 5.15 -11.89 -6.80
C VAL A 71 5.82 -12.53 -8.03
N PRO A 72 5.06 -12.93 -9.05
CA PRO A 72 5.62 -13.39 -10.32
C PRO A 72 6.62 -12.36 -10.90
N GLN A 73 7.74 -12.85 -11.44
CA GLN A 73 8.83 -11.98 -11.92
C GLN A 73 8.38 -11.00 -13.02
N GLU A 74 7.43 -11.41 -13.87
CA GLU A 74 6.85 -10.54 -14.91
C GLU A 74 6.12 -9.33 -14.31
N LEU A 75 5.36 -9.55 -13.23
CA LEU A 75 4.65 -8.47 -12.53
C LEU A 75 5.64 -7.56 -11.79
N LEU A 76 6.68 -8.12 -11.17
CA LEU A 76 7.77 -7.33 -10.57
C LEU A 76 8.45 -6.41 -11.60
N ALA A 77 8.70 -6.91 -12.82
CA ALA A 77 9.28 -6.11 -13.88
C ALA A 77 8.35 -4.95 -14.31
N GLN A 78 7.04 -5.17 -14.36
CA GLN A 78 6.06 -4.13 -14.64
C GLN A 78 6.00 -3.06 -13.54
N ILE A 79 5.93 -3.49 -12.27
CA ILE A 79 6.00 -2.60 -11.09
C ILE A 79 7.26 -1.73 -11.15
N ASN A 80 8.41 -2.34 -11.48
CA ASN A 80 9.67 -1.60 -11.59
C ASN A 80 9.64 -0.53 -12.68
N ASN A 81 9.08 -0.84 -13.85
CA ASN A 81 8.94 0.12 -14.95
C ASN A 81 8.02 1.30 -14.60
N GLN A 82 7.06 1.09 -13.71
CA GLN A 82 6.06 2.08 -13.31
C GLN A 82 6.43 2.84 -12.03
N ARG A 83 7.51 2.42 -11.34
CA ARG A 83 7.94 2.92 -10.02
C ARG A 83 7.86 4.42 -9.83
N ARG A 84 8.40 5.21 -10.77
CA ARG A 84 8.47 6.67 -10.65
C ARG A 84 7.10 7.34 -10.66
N GLY A 85 6.08 6.63 -11.13
CA GLY A 85 4.70 7.10 -11.15
C GLY A 85 3.94 6.83 -9.84
N TYR A 86 4.49 6.03 -8.91
CA TYR A 86 3.85 5.75 -7.62
C TYR A 86 4.24 6.78 -6.55
N SER A 87 4.07 8.05 -6.89
CA SER A 87 4.17 9.14 -5.93
C SER A 87 2.81 9.78 -5.75
N TYR A 88 2.54 10.27 -4.55
CA TYR A 88 1.34 11.05 -4.29
C TYR A 88 1.19 12.21 -5.29
N ASP A 89 2.28 12.90 -5.63
CA ASP A 89 2.23 14.02 -6.58
C ASP A 89 1.80 13.59 -8.00
N THR A 90 2.21 12.39 -8.44
CA THR A 90 1.79 11.84 -9.74
C THR A 90 0.35 11.35 -9.72
N LEU A 91 -0.05 10.72 -8.61
CA LEU A 91 -1.33 10.03 -8.50
C LEU A 91 -2.48 10.93 -8.04
N SER A 92 -2.19 11.99 -7.30
CA SER A 92 -3.22 12.88 -6.75
C SER A 92 -3.64 13.97 -7.72
N GLY A 93 -2.71 14.64 -8.44
CA GLY A 93 -3.04 15.75 -9.34
C GLY A 93 -3.94 16.85 -8.74
N GLY A 94 -3.99 16.95 -7.41
CA GLY A 94 -5.06 17.64 -6.67
C GLY A 94 -6.26 16.72 -6.39
N ILE A 95 -6.65 16.57 -5.12
CA ILE A 95 -7.80 15.73 -4.74
C ILE A 95 -9.07 16.58 -4.70
N GLU A 96 -10.10 16.14 -5.41
CA GLU A 96 -11.46 16.63 -5.29
C GLU A 96 -12.22 15.77 -4.28
N THR A 97 -13.03 16.44 -3.46
CA THR A 97 -14.00 15.79 -2.57
C THR A 97 -15.37 16.17 -3.08
N THR A 98 -16.08 15.22 -3.67
CA THR A 98 -17.48 15.41 -4.06
C THR A 98 -18.36 14.92 -2.91
N GLU A 99 -19.42 15.67 -2.58
CA GLU A 99 -20.45 15.11 -1.72
C GLU A 99 -21.15 13.95 -2.45
N PRO A 100 -21.38 12.80 -1.79
CA PRO A 100 -22.05 11.66 -2.41
C PRO A 100 -23.46 12.06 -2.86
N GLN A 101 -23.68 12.10 -4.18
CA GLN A 101 -24.93 12.61 -4.77
C GLN A 101 -26.05 11.57 -4.85
N ALA A 102 -25.77 10.29 -4.53
CA ALA A 102 -26.69 9.19 -4.80
C ALA A 102 -27.45 8.72 -3.54
N ILE A 103 -28.78 8.67 -3.64
CA ILE A 103 -29.63 7.94 -2.70
C ILE A 103 -29.53 6.45 -3.05
N CYS A 104 -28.70 5.69 -2.33
CA CYS A 104 -28.62 4.24 -2.48
C CYS A 104 -29.78 3.57 -1.72
N MET A 105 -30.56 2.72 -2.40
CA MET A 105 -31.70 1.98 -1.82
C MET A 105 -31.37 0.51 -1.52
N LEU A 106 -30.08 0.15 -1.45
CA LEU A 106 -29.65 -1.18 -1.06
C LEU A 106 -29.66 -1.32 0.47
N GLY A 107 -29.91 -2.54 0.95
CA GLY A 107 -29.61 -2.93 2.33
C GLY A 107 -28.36 -3.80 2.37
N GLY A 108 -27.56 -3.70 3.43
CA GLY A 108 -26.30 -4.42 3.59
C GLY A 108 -25.16 -3.50 4.00
N PRO A 109 -23.91 -4.02 4.02
CA PRO A 109 -22.75 -3.21 4.36
C PRO A 109 -22.30 -2.33 3.18
N ALA A 110 -21.71 -1.18 3.48
CA ALA A 110 -20.98 -0.37 2.51
C ALA A 110 -19.66 -1.08 2.15
N VAL A 111 -19.35 -1.24 0.86
CA VAL A 111 -18.12 -1.93 0.44
C VAL A 111 -17.41 -1.14 -0.64
N GLY A 112 -16.13 -0.89 -0.45
CA GLY A 112 -15.29 -0.16 -1.38
C GLY A 112 -13.81 -0.29 -1.05
N GLU A 113 -13.00 0.36 -1.86
CA GLU A 113 -11.55 0.32 -1.75
C GLU A 113 -10.97 1.73 -1.70
N VAL A 114 -9.87 1.89 -0.98
CA VAL A 114 -9.10 3.14 -0.91
C VAL A 114 -7.66 2.85 -1.28
N LEU A 115 -7.21 3.45 -2.38
CA LEU A 115 -5.80 3.47 -2.78
C LEU A 115 -5.11 4.65 -2.10
N LYS A 116 -3.97 4.37 -1.47
CA LYS A 116 -3.09 5.35 -0.87
C LYS A 116 -1.70 5.28 -1.49
N SER A 117 -1.01 6.41 -1.48
CA SER A 117 0.33 6.57 -2.04
C SER A 117 1.24 7.35 -1.10
N LEU A 118 2.54 7.07 -1.19
CA LEU A 118 3.57 7.80 -0.47
C LEU A 118 3.68 9.25 -0.96
N TYR A 119 3.49 10.17 -0.02
CA TYR A 119 3.79 11.59 -0.11
C TYR A 119 5.12 11.88 0.59
N LEU A 120 5.98 12.65 -0.06
CA LEU A 120 7.31 13.01 0.43
C LEU A 120 7.41 14.52 0.58
N THR A 121 7.85 14.97 1.76
CA THR A 121 8.16 16.36 2.02
C THR A 121 9.63 16.60 1.78
N TYR A 122 9.95 17.69 1.08
CA TYR A 122 11.33 18.08 0.78
C TYR A 122 11.70 19.43 1.39
N GLU A 123 12.89 19.53 1.97
CA GLU A 123 13.56 20.78 2.32
C GLU A 123 15.00 20.73 1.79
N ASP A 124 15.48 21.78 1.15
CA ASP A 124 16.84 21.86 0.57
C ASP A 124 17.24 20.64 -0.29
N HIS A 125 16.30 20.10 -1.08
CA HIS A 125 16.45 18.90 -1.93
C HIS A 125 16.68 17.59 -1.15
N GLN A 126 16.38 17.57 0.14
CA GLN A 126 16.43 16.39 0.99
C GLN A 126 15.02 16.01 1.44
N ILE A 127 14.74 14.71 1.52
CA ILE A 127 13.48 14.20 2.07
C ILE A 127 13.52 14.43 3.59
N THR A 128 12.60 15.25 4.10
CA THR A 128 12.46 15.56 5.53
C THR A 128 11.26 14.89 6.17
N GLY A 129 10.31 14.40 5.37
CA GLY A 129 9.12 13.71 5.86
C GLY A 129 8.55 12.76 4.82
N SER A 130 7.79 11.79 5.31
CA SER A 130 7.09 10.81 4.49
C SER A 130 5.77 10.41 5.14
N GLU A 131 4.70 10.36 4.38
CA GLU A 131 3.36 9.99 4.85
C GLU A 131 2.61 9.24 3.74
N ILE A 132 1.80 8.24 4.10
CA ILE A 132 0.88 7.59 3.16
C ILE A 132 -0.44 8.35 3.15
N ARG A 133 -0.90 8.77 1.97
CA ARG A 133 -2.11 9.57 1.80
C ARG A 133 -3.06 8.96 0.77
N PRO A 134 -4.38 9.05 0.98
CA PRO A 134 -5.36 8.57 0.02
C PRO A 134 -5.27 9.35 -1.30
N VAL A 135 -5.40 8.64 -2.42
CA VAL A 135 -5.35 9.23 -3.76
C VAL A 135 -6.53 8.86 -4.63
N LEU A 136 -7.17 7.71 -4.38
CA LEU A 136 -8.34 7.25 -5.12
C LEU A 136 -9.19 6.38 -4.20
N SER A 137 -10.52 6.50 -4.27
CA SER A 137 -11.44 5.50 -3.74
C SER A 137 -12.32 4.95 -4.86
N GLU A 138 -12.63 3.66 -4.77
CA GLU A 138 -13.48 2.96 -5.74
C GLU A 138 -14.59 2.20 -4.99
N ALA A 139 -15.84 2.53 -5.28
CA ALA A 139 -16.98 1.89 -4.64
C ALA A 139 -17.25 0.51 -5.26
N THR A 140 -17.31 -0.54 -4.45
CA THR A 140 -17.77 -1.87 -4.89
C THR A 140 -19.30 -1.97 -4.90
N ASN A 141 -19.98 -1.16 -4.09
CA ASN A 141 -21.43 -1.01 -4.10
C ASN A 141 -21.86 0.45 -3.86
N CYS A 142 -23.13 0.78 -4.11
CA CYS A 142 -23.61 2.17 -3.94
C CYS A 142 -23.71 2.65 -2.49
N LEU A 143 -23.48 1.78 -1.50
CA LEU A 143 -23.52 2.15 -0.08
C LEU A 143 -22.19 2.75 0.38
N PHE A 144 -21.10 2.49 -0.35
CA PHE A 144 -19.81 3.13 -0.10
C PHE A 144 -19.81 4.56 -0.65
N THR A 145 -19.68 5.53 0.26
CA THR A 145 -19.87 6.96 -0.04
C THR A 145 -18.59 7.77 -0.03
N LEU A 146 -17.46 7.19 0.38
CA LEU A 146 -16.18 7.86 0.38
C LEU A 146 -15.74 8.11 -1.06
N ASP A 147 -15.62 9.38 -1.42
CA ASP A 147 -15.29 9.84 -2.76
C ASP A 147 -13.97 10.63 -2.74
N ILE A 148 -12.87 9.95 -3.07
CA ILE A 148 -11.53 10.50 -3.19
C ILE A 148 -11.16 10.33 -4.65
N ASN A 149 -11.03 11.43 -5.39
CA ASN A 149 -10.65 11.38 -6.79
C ASN A 149 -9.61 12.44 -7.13
N PRO A 150 -8.60 12.10 -7.95
CA PRO A 150 -7.76 13.08 -8.61
C PRO A 150 -8.60 13.98 -9.52
N SER A 151 -8.43 15.30 -9.42
CA SER A 151 -9.09 16.30 -10.27
C SER A 151 -8.53 16.31 -11.69
N GLU A 152 -7.22 16.04 -11.82
CA GLU A 152 -6.56 15.96 -13.11
C GLU A 152 -6.75 14.58 -13.76
N GLN A 153 -7.25 14.57 -15.00
CA GLN A 153 -7.48 13.34 -15.77
C GLN A 153 -6.25 12.42 -15.86
N ASN A 154 -5.05 12.99 -15.99
CA ASN A 154 -3.82 12.21 -16.09
C ASN A 154 -3.50 11.50 -14.77
N ALA A 155 -3.68 12.20 -13.64
CA ALA A 155 -3.50 11.65 -12.31
C ALA A 155 -4.56 10.59 -12.01
N TYR A 156 -5.83 10.84 -12.37
CA TYR A 156 -6.90 9.86 -12.28
C TYR A 156 -6.56 8.55 -13.01
N MET A 157 -6.14 8.65 -14.28
CA MET A 157 -5.76 7.47 -15.06
C MET A 157 -4.53 6.75 -14.49
N ALA A 158 -3.60 7.46 -13.85
CA ALA A 158 -2.45 6.86 -13.19
C ALA A 158 -2.87 6.12 -11.90
N ALA A 159 -3.76 6.72 -11.09
CA ALA A 159 -4.30 6.12 -9.88
C ALA A 159 -5.11 4.85 -10.18
N VAL A 160 -5.98 4.89 -11.20
CA VAL A 160 -6.75 3.71 -11.65
C VAL A 160 -5.84 2.58 -12.11
N LYS A 161 -4.72 2.88 -12.80
CA LYS A 161 -3.74 1.86 -13.18
C LYS A 161 -3.05 1.25 -11.96
N ALA A 162 -2.68 2.06 -10.98
CA ALA A 162 -2.06 1.57 -9.74
C ALA A 162 -3.04 0.72 -8.91
N LEU A 163 -4.30 1.13 -8.83
CA LEU A 163 -5.40 0.35 -8.22
C LEU A 163 -5.51 -1.03 -8.89
N ALA A 164 -5.70 -1.07 -10.21
CA ALA A 164 -5.86 -2.30 -10.98
C ALA A 164 -4.67 -3.26 -10.81
N GLN A 165 -3.47 -2.70 -10.68
CA GLN A 165 -2.27 -3.49 -10.45
C GLN A 165 -2.25 -4.15 -9.07
N LEU A 166 -2.58 -3.43 -8.00
CA LEU A 166 -2.70 -4.02 -6.66
C LEU A 166 -3.83 -5.04 -6.59
N GLN A 167 -4.97 -4.79 -7.24
CA GLN A 167 -6.06 -5.75 -7.36
C GLN A 167 -5.62 -7.04 -8.09
N THR A 168 -4.85 -6.90 -9.18
CA THR A 168 -4.30 -8.06 -9.91
C THR A 168 -3.33 -8.85 -9.04
N LEU A 169 -2.45 -8.16 -8.33
CA LEU A 169 -1.49 -8.79 -7.42
C LEU A 169 -2.18 -9.53 -6.28
N ARG A 170 -3.27 -8.98 -5.73
CA ARG A 170 -4.10 -9.67 -4.76
C ARG A 170 -4.69 -10.96 -5.34
N ALA A 171 -5.34 -10.87 -6.49
CA ALA A 171 -6.06 -11.99 -7.09
C ALA A 171 -5.15 -13.21 -7.34
N VAL A 172 -3.93 -12.98 -7.86
CA VAL A 172 -2.98 -14.08 -8.15
C VAL A 172 -2.35 -14.71 -6.91
N ASN A 173 -2.54 -14.13 -5.72
CA ASN A 173 -2.02 -14.64 -4.44
C ASN A 173 -3.11 -15.23 -3.54
N GLN A 174 -4.36 -15.26 -3.99
CA GLN A 174 -5.49 -15.90 -3.29
C GLN A 174 -5.79 -17.31 -3.84
N GLU A 175 -5.06 -17.77 -4.87
CA GLU A 175 -5.11 -19.12 -5.45
C GLU A 175 -4.08 -20.07 -4.82
#